data_AF-A0AAN8I9Z4-F1
#
_entry.id   AF-A0AAN8I9Z4-F1
#
_cell.length_a   1.000
_cell.length_b   1.000
_cell.length_c   1.000
_cell.angle_alpha   90.00
_cell.angle_beta   90.00
_cell.angle_gamma   90.00
#
_symmetry.space_group_name_H-M   'P 1'
#
loop_
_entity.id
_entity.type
_entity.pdbx_description
1 polymer ?
#
loop_
_entity_poly.entity_id
_entity_poly.type
_entity_poly.pdbx_seq_one_letter_code
_entity_poly.pdbx_strand_id
1 'polypeptide(L)'
;MDTTYKDEFEQLSDLHKATLTDLQKELGKAVGTLQSLIKVAYAVGNNWTHHILEHTCSESGAGEQFLLLNRILRSASSIKEELRSAAKQLFLVHSFLKFAQEKLNGPETPEIKISSIQNKVGRTLKMLDSNIGEMEDELVRLEKILNEEKRCFSEVKRLLKCVDQKMAEVTPRHRFSDEFGPLEKRPETEDKGEENREKEEKMERQPLSDEEYLAWLIEESKDEDEPQIVVLMCLVSVASALPFIGTVQSVAVTGHLTCNGKPAENVKVKLYEKEVLLDKLLDEKFTDSKGSFEMSGSKTELTTIDPKVNIYHKCNYDGICYKKISVKIPKNFVTDGETPAKVFDIGELNLAGSFSGESTDCLN
;
A
#
# COMPACT_ATOMS: atom_id res chain seq x y z
N MET A 1 -6.87 32.63 0.88
CA MET A 1 -7.11 32.21 2.28
C MET A 1 -8.27 31.25 2.22
N ASP A 2 -7.97 29.99 2.50
CA ASP A 2 -8.88 28.85 2.37
C ASP A 2 -10.15 29.08 3.19
N THR A 3 -11.33 28.86 2.60
CA THR A 3 -12.63 29.03 3.27
C THR A 3 -12.76 28.15 4.51
N THR A 4 -12.07 27.02 4.52
CA THR A 4 -12.00 26.04 5.61
C THR A 4 -11.44 26.64 6.91
N TYR A 5 -10.39 27.46 6.83
CA TYR A 5 -9.80 28.11 8.01
C TYR A 5 -10.72 29.16 8.64
N LYS A 6 -11.58 29.78 7.83
CA LYS A 6 -12.52 30.79 8.30
C LYS A 6 -13.66 30.14 9.08
N ASP A 7 -14.20 29.04 8.56
CA ASP A 7 -15.28 28.29 9.20
C ASP A 7 -14.80 27.60 10.49
N GLU A 8 -13.57 27.06 10.50
CA GLU A 8 -12.92 26.54 11.73
C GLU A 8 -12.72 27.64 12.78
N PHE A 9 -12.28 28.84 12.37
CA PHE A 9 -12.08 29.95 13.29
C PHE A 9 -13.40 30.47 13.86
N GLU A 10 -14.47 30.57 13.06
CA GLU A 10 -15.80 30.99 13.51
C GLU A 10 -16.39 29.97 14.51
N GLN A 11 -16.29 28.66 14.23
CA GLN A 11 -16.68 27.59 15.18
C GLN A 11 -15.90 27.67 16.50
N LEU A 12 -14.59 27.93 16.45
CA LEU A 12 -13.76 28.06 17.64
C LEU A 12 -14.02 29.37 18.40
N SER A 13 -14.45 30.43 17.71
CA SER A 13 -14.73 31.72 18.34
C SER A 13 -15.97 31.68 19.23
N ASP A 14 -16.97 30.85 18.90
CA ASP A 14 -18.21 30.73 19.67
C ASP A 14 -18.14 29.69 20.81
N LEU A 15 -17.01 28.98 20.93
CA LEU A 15 -16.80 27.95 21.96
C LEU A 15 -16.91 28.49 23.40
N HIS A 16 -16.68 29.80 23.62
CA HIS A 16 -16.85 30.46 24.92
C HIS A 16 -18.31 30.64 25.35
N LYS A 17 -19.26 30.52 24.42
CA LYS A 17 -20.71 30.58 24.67
C LYS A 17 -21.34 29.18 24.79
N ALA A 18 -20.58 28.13 24.48
CA ALA A 18 -21.04 26.76 24.44
C ALA A 18 -21.34 26.20 25.85
N THR A 19 -22.39 25.40 25.97
CA THR A 19 -22.72 24.73 27.23
C THR A 19 -21.80 23.51 27.45
N LEU A 20 -21.70 23.03 28.70
CA LEU A 20 -20.93 21.82 29.03
C LEU A 20 -21.34 20.61 28.16
N THR A 21 -22.64 20.48 27.87
CA THR A 21 -23.22 19.47 26.99
C THR A 21 -22.79 19.62 25.53
N ASP A 22 -22.67 20.85 25.03
CA ASP A 22 -22.19 21.11 23.66
C ASP A 22 -20.71 20.72 23.52
N LEU A 23 -19.89 21.07 24.52
CA LEU A 23 -18.47 20.71 24.57
C LEU A 23 -18.26 19.19 24.63
N GLN A 24 -19.07 18.47 25.42
CA GLN A 24 -19.02 16.99 25.49
C GLN A 24 -19.39 16.34 24.15
N LYS A 25 -20.38 16.89 23.44
CA LYS A 25 -20.80 16.41 22.12
C LYS A 25 -19.71 16.63 21.06
N GLU A 26 -19.11 17.81 21.04
CA GLU A 26 -18.01 18.13 20.11
C GLU A 26 -16.77 17.29 20.42
N LEU A 27 -16.48 17.01 21.69
CA LEU A 27 -15.41 16.10 22.09
C LEU A 27 -15.63 14.68 21.54
N GLY A 28 -16.87 14.15 21.65
CA GLY A 28 -17.22 12.83 21.11
C GLY A 28 -17.06 12.74 19.59
N LYS A 29 -17.49 13.77 18.85
CA LYS A 29 -17.29 13.86 17.40
C LYS A 29 -15.80 13.88 17.03
N ALA A 30 -15.01 14.74 17.70
CA ALA A 30 -13.58 14.85 17.44
C ALA A 30 -12.83 13.53 17.68
N VAL A 31 -13.18 12.79 18.73
CA VAL A 31 -12.63 11.46 18.99
C VAL A 31 -13.01 10.47 17.87
N GLY A 32 -14.27 10.47 17.42
CA GLY A 32 -14.72 9.59 16.33
C GLY A 32 -13.98 9.86 15.00
N THR A 33 -13.85 11.14 14.62
CA THR A 33 -13.08 11.54 13.43
C THR A 33 -11.63 11.10 13.53
N LEU A 34 -10.98 11.31 14.69
CA LEU A 34 -9.60 10.88 14.92
C LEU A 34 -9.43 9.37 14.80
N GLN A 35 -10.36 8.59 15.35
CA GLN A 35 -10.30 7.13 15.23
C GLN A 35 -10.42 6.67 13.78
N SER A 36 -11.30 7.29 12.99
CA SER A 36 -11.43 7.02 11.56
C SER A 36 -10.12 7.34 10.81
N LEU A 37 -9.58 8.55 10.99
CA LEU A 37 -8.34 8.97 10.34
C LEU A 37 -7.15 8.08 10.71
N ILE A 38 -7.07 7.64 11.97
CA ILE A 38 -6.03 6.70 12.40
C ILE A 38 -6.16 5.36 11.66
N LYS A 39 -7.37 4.83 11.47
CA LYS A 39 -7.58 3.59 10.72
C LYS A 39 -7.11 3.72 9.27
N VAL A 40 -7.53 4.79 8.59
CA VAL A 40 -7.12 5.04 7.19
C VAL A 40 -5.60 5.23 7.10
N ALA A 41 -4.99 5.96 8.05
CA ALA A 41 -3.54 6.15 8.10
C ALA A 41 -2.76 4.83 8.23
N TYR A 42 -3.26 3.88 9.03
CA TYR A 42 -2.65 2.56 9.16
C TYR A 42 -2.80 1.72 7.89
N ALA A 43 -3.96 1.77 7.23
CA ALA A 43 -4.17 1.07 5.95
C ALA A 43 -3.17 1.58 4.89
N VAL A 44 -3.10 2.90 4.68
CA VAL A 44 -2.16 3.52 3.74
C VAL A 44 -0.72 3.22 4.14
N GLY A 45 -0.38 3.38 5.41
CA GLY A 45 0.99 3.23 5.89
C GLY A 45 1.53 1.80 5.86
N ASN A 46 0.68 0.79 6.02
CA ASN A 46 1.12 -0.61 6.04
C ASN A 46 1.16 -1.25 4.65
N ASN A 47 0.29 -0.80 3.74
CA ASN A 47 0.02 -1.49 2.47
C ASN A 47 0.62 -0.78 1.24
N TRP A 48 1.15 0.44 1.37
CA TRP A 48 1.68 1.16 0.20
C TRP A 48 2.76 0.40 -0.57
N THR A 49 3.63 -0.35 0.11
CA THR A 49 4.66 -1.18 -0.52
C THR A 49 4.07 -2.35 -1.30
N HIS A 50 2.95 -2.92 -0.84
CA HIS A 50 2.26 -4.01 -1.54
C HIS A 50 1.68 -3.52 -2.86
N HIS A 51 1.05 -2.33 -2.85
CA HIS A 51 0.54 -1.70 -4.06
C HIS A 51 1.65 -1.41 -5.09
N ILE A 52 2.88 -1.14 -4.66
CA ILE A 52 3.99 -1.02 -5.60
C ILE A 52 4.40 -2.40 -6.14
N LEU A 53 4.59 -3.38 -5.27
CA LEU A 53 5.05 -4.72 -5.63
C LEU A 53 4.10 -5.44 -6.60
N GLU A 54 2.80 -5.40 -6.34
CA GLU A 54 1.76 -5.99 -7.19
C GLU A 54 1.85 -5.47 -8.63
N HIS A 55 2.09 -4.16 -8.80
CA HIS A 55 2.24 -3.56 -10.12
C HIS A 55 3.61 -3.82 -10.75
N THR A 56 4.69 -3.99 -9.96
CA THR A 56 6.01 -4.39 -10.51
C THR A 56 6.04 -5.82 -11.05
N CYS A 57 5.17 -6.69 -10.54
CA CYS A 57 5.04 -8.07 -11.01
C CYS A 57 4.11 -8.22 -12.23
N SER A 58 3.47 -7.13 -12.67
CA SER A 58 2.69 -7.06 -13.91
C SER A 58 3.52 -6.42 -15.03
N GLU A 59 3.18 -6.63 -16.31
CA GLU A 59 3.85 -5.99 -17.47
C GLU A 59 3.72 -4.45 -17.52
N SER A 60 3.25 -3.82 -16.44
CA SER A 60 3.00 -2.39 -16.30
C SER A 60 4.32 -1.58 -16.32
N GLY A 61 4.42 -0.61 -17.22
CA GLY A 61 5.59 0.28 -17.33
C GLY A 61 5.73 1.27 -16.17
N ALA A 62 6.90 1.91 -16.04
CA ALA A 62 7.22 2.80 -14.91
C ALA A 62 6.25 4.00 -14.77
N GLY A 63 5.56 4.39 -15.83
CA GLY A 63 4.54 5.45 -15.81
C GLY A 63 3.33 5.13 -14.95
N GLU A 64 2.87 3.88 -14.93
CA GLU A 64 1.71 3.47 -14.14
C GLU A 64 2.04 3.41 -12.64
N GLN A 65 3.22 2.86 -12.32
CA GLN A 65 3.77 2.87 -10.96
C GLN A 65 3.93 4.29 -10.41
N PHE A 66 4.41 5.23 -11.24
CA PHE A 66 4.55 6.63 -10.86
C PHE A 66 3.21 7.30 -10.52
N LEU A 67 2.15 7.00 -11.28
CA LEU A 67 0.80 7.55 -11.02
C LEU A 67 0.20 6.99 -9.73
N LEU A 68 0.31 5.68 -9.52
CA LEU A 68 -0.20 5.03 -8.32
C LEU A 68 0.51 5.55 -7.06
N LEU A 69 1.84 5.63 -7.09
CA LEU A 69 2.61 6.13 -5.96
C LEU A 69 2.30 7.60 -5.65
N ASN A 70 2.15 8.44 -6.69
CA ASN A 70 1.72 9.83 -6.50
C ASN A 70 0.34 9.92 -5.84
N ARG A 71 -0.58 9.02 -6.20
CA ARG A 71 -1.92 8.96 -5.60
C ARG A 71 -1.83 8.63 -4.12
N ILE A 72 -1.11 7.57 -3.76
CA ILE A 72 -0.93 7.13 -2.38
C ILE A 72 -0.23 8.21 -1.55
N LEU A 73 0.80 8.85 -2.09
CA LEU A 73 1.52 9.95 -1.44
C LEU A 73 0.59 11.14 -1.12
N ARG A 74 -0.28 11.52 -2.06
CA ARG A 74 -1.28 12.58 -1.84
C ARG A 74 -2.25 12.21 -0.74
N SER A 75 -2.78 10.97 -0.76
CA SER A 75 -3.67 10.47 0.28
C SER A 75 -2.99 10.48 1.65
N ALA A 76 -1.75 9.95 1.76
CA ALA A 76 -0.98 9.95 2.99
C ALA A 76 -0.73 11.37 3.53
N SER A 77 -0.43 12.31 2.63
CA SER A 77 -0.22 13.73 2.98
C SER A 77 -1.50 14.40 3.46
N SER A 78 -2.64 14.16 2.79
CA SER A 78 -3.95 14.69 3.22
C SER A 78 -4.33 14.16 4.60
N ILE A 79 -4.26 12.84 4.79
CA ILE A 79 -4.59 12.18 6.06
C ILE A 79 -3.71 12.70 7.20
N LYS A 80 -2.42 12.93 6.94
CA LYS A 80 -1.49 13.51 7.93
C LYS A 80 -1.93 14.90 8.37
N GLU A 81 -2.32 15.77 7.45
CA GLU A 81 -2.76 17.13 7.78
C GLU A 81 -4.14 17.14 8.46
N GLU A 82 -5.08 16.30 8.01
CA GLU A 82 -6.37 16.11 8.66
C GLU A 82 -6.21 15.56 10.08
N LEU A 83 -5.32 14.58 10.30
CA LEU A 83 -5.01 14.02 11.61
C LEU A 83 -4.40 15.07 12.54
N ARG A 84 -3.54 15.95 12.02
CA ARG A 84 -3.00 17.09 12.77
C ARG A 84 -4.09 18.09 13.14
N SER A 85 -4.99 18.42 12.21
CA SER A 85 -6.07 19.37 12.46
C SER A 85 -7.03 18.83 13.53
N ALA A 86 -7.53 17.59 13.34
CA ALA A 86 -8.43 16.93 14.28
C ALA A 86 -7.80 16.77 15.68
N ALA A 87 -6.50 16.48 15.77
CA ALA A 87 -5.81 16.39 17.04
C ALA A 87 -5.73 17.75 17.77
N LYS A 88 -5.42 18.82 17.04
CA LYS A 88 -5.41 20.18 17.60
C LYS A 88 -6.80 20.56 18.13
N GLN A 89 -7.85 20.29 17.34
CA GLN A 89 -9.23 20.55 17.75
C GLN A 89 -9.61 19.77 19.01
N LEU A 90 -9.25 18.48 19.09
CA LEU A 90 -9.50 17.67 20.28
C LEU A 90 -8.83 18.25 21.54
N PHE A 91 -7.54 18.61 21.45
CA PHE A 91 -6.81 19.15 22.60
C PHE A 91 -7.34 20.51 23.04
N LEU A 92 -7.79 21.34 22.09
CA LEU A 92 -8.39 22.62 22.39
C LEU A 92 -9.73 22.44 23.12
N VAL A 93 -10.64 21.62 22.58
CA VAL A 93 -11.94 21.34 23.20
C VAL A 93 -11.77 20.70 24.58
N HIS A 94 -10.82 19.77 24.74
CA HIS A 94 -10.52 19.19 26.04
C HIS A 94 -10.03 20.23 27.06
N SER A 95 -9.16 21.14 26.65
CA SER A 95 -8.65 22.21 27.52
C SER A 95 -9.77 23.14 27.98
N PHE A 96 -10.69 23.50 27.09
CA PHE A 96 -11.87 24.30 27.43
C PHE A 96 -12.84 23.55 28.34
N LEU A 97 -13.09 22.27 28.10
CA LEU A 97 -13.96 21.43 28.93
C LEU A 97 -13.42 21.33 30.36
N LYS A 98 -12.11 21.10 30.52
CA LYS A 98 -11.46 21.08 31.83
C LYS A 98 -11.60 22.42 32.56
N PHE A 99 -11.36 23.53 31.87
CA PHE A 99 -11.54 24.88 32.42
C PHE A 99 -12.99 25.15 32.84
N ALA A 100 -13.98 24.74 32.03
CA ALA A 100 -15.40 24.91 32.34
C ALA A 100 -15.84 24.07 33.55
N GLN A 101 -15.32 22.85 33.69
CA GLN A 101 -15.61 21.96 34.83
C GLN A 101 -15.05 22.51 36.14
N GLU A 102 -13.79 22.99 36.14
CA GLU A 102 -13.15 23.62 37.30
C GLU A 102 -13.93 24.84 37.80
N LYS A 103 -14.60 25.57 36.89
CA LYS A 103 -15.34 26.79 37.22
C LYS A 103 -16.78 26.54 37.70
N LEU A 104 -17.40 25.41 37.30
CA LEU A 104 -18.82 25.14 37.50
C LEU A 104 -19.14 24.10 38.59
N ASN A 105 -18.14 23.52 39.28
CA ASN A 105 -18.32 22.40 40.21
C ASN A 105 -19.15 21.25 39.58
N GLY A 106 -18.97 21.03 38.27
CA GLY A 106 -19.68 19.99 37.54
C GLY A 106 -19.13 18.59 37.84
N PRO A 107 -19.92 17.51 37.63
CA PRO A 107 -19.46 16.14 37.84
C PRO A 107 -18.22 15.85 36.99
N GLU A 108 -17.26 15.13 37.58
CA GLU A 108 -16.09 14.62 36.86
C GLU A 108 -16.56 13.81 35.65
N THR A 109 -16.17 14.25 34.46
CA THR A 109 -16.36 13.42 33.26
C THR A 109 -15.52 12.17 33.37
N PRO A 110 -15.99 11.03 32.84
CA PRO A 110 -15.17 9.83 32.73
C PRO A 110 -13.84 10.23 32.10
N GLU A 111 -12.75 9.87 32.77
CA GLU A 111 -11.39 10.23 32.43
C GLU A 111 -11.04 9.59 31.07
N ILE A 112 -11.45 10.24 29.97
CA ILE A 112 -10.97 9.88 28.64
C ILE A 112 -9.46 10.01 28.75
N LYS A 113 -8.75 8.88 28.64
CA LYS A 113 -7.29 8.83 28.68
C LYS A 113 -6.73 9.53 27.44
N ILE A 114 -6.81 10.86 27.42
CA ILE A 114 -6.36 11.71 26.32
C ILE A 114 -4.86 11.57 26.11
N SER A 115 -4.11 11.21 27.16
CA SER A 115 -2.71 10.78 27.05
C SER A 115 -2.53 9.56 26.14
N SER A 116 -3.43 8.58 26.18
CA SER A 116 -3.43 7.42 25.28
C SER A 116 -3.71 7.84 23.83
N ILE A 117 -4.69 8.73 23.63
CA ILE A 117 -5.03 9.29 22.31
C ILE A 117 -3.86 10.11 21.76
N GLN A 118 -3.24 10.96 22.56
CA GLN A 118 -2.04 11.74 22.23
C GLN A 118 -0.90 10.82 21.77
N ASN A 119 -0.62 9.78 22.54
CA ASN A 119 0.42 8.81 22.21
C ASN A 119 0.11 8.03 20.93
N LYS A 120 -1.16 7.71 20.66
CA LYS A 120 -1.57 7.02 19.42
C LYS A 120 -1.44 7.95 18.22
N VAL A 121 -2.00 9.16 18.29
CA VAL A 121 -1.88 10.19 17.25
C VAL A 121 -0.41 10.51 16.95
N GLY A 122 0.42 10.70 17.97
CA GLY A 122 1.85 10.99 17.79
C GLY A 122 2.61 9.85 17.10
N ARG A 123 2.28 8.59 17.40
CA ARG A 123 2.85 7.43 16.70
C ARG A 123 2.38 7.35 15.25
N THR A 124 1.09 7.56 15.00
CA THR A 124 0.52 7.55 13.64
C THR A 124 1.11 8.66 12.77
N LEU A 125 1.30 9.86 13.30
CA LEU A 125 1.94 10.96 12.58
C LEU A 125 3.40 10.65 12.22
N LYS A 126 4.18 10.09 13.17
CA LYS A 126 5.56 9.67 12.89
C LYS A 126 5.64 8.59 11.82
N MET A 127 4.71 7.63 11.84
CA MET A 127 4.62 6.59 10.82
C MET A 127 4.32 7.19 9.44
N LEU A 128 3.32 8.10 9.36
CA LEU A 128 3.01 8.79 8.11
C LEU A 128 4.18 9.65 7.61
N ASP A 129 4.88 10.36 8.50
CA ASP A 129 6.07 11.14 8.15
C ASP A 129 7.18 10.26 7.54
N SER A 130 7.47 9.10 8.15
CA SER A 130 8.45 8.14 7.62
C SER A 130 8.04 7.60 6.25
N ASN A 131 6.80 7.12 6.14
CA ASN A 131 6.29 6.53 4.91
C ASN A 131 6.21 7.55 3.76
N ILE A 132 5.83 8.80 4.05
CA ILE A 132 5.82 9.87 3.05
C ILE A 132 7.23 10.11 2.51
N GLY A 133 8.26 10.14 3.38
CA GLY A 133 9.65 10.25 2.93
C GLY A 133 10.06 9.08 2.03
N GLU A 134 9.71 7.85 2.41
CA GLU A 134 9.99 6.66 1.60
C GLU A 134 9.26 6.70 0.24
N MET A 135 8.02 7.18 0.19
CA MET A 135 7.26 7.38 -1.04
C MET A 135 7.87 8.47 -1.93
N GLU A 136 8.32 9.59 -1.36
CA GLU A 136 8.98 10.68 -2.09
C GLU A 136 10.29 10.21 -2.72
N ASP A 137 11.10 9.46 -1.97
CA ASP A 137 12.35 8.87 -2.48
C ASP A 137 12.08 7.90 -3.65
N GLU A 138 11.02 7.09 -3.54
CA GLU A 138 10.65 6.13 -4.58
C GLU A 138 10.06 6.83 -5.83
N LEU A 139 9.35 7.96 -5.67
CA LEU A 139 8.94 8.80 -6.81
C LEU A 139 10.14 9.33 -7.59
N VAL A 140 11.17 9.81 -6.90
CA VAL A 140 12.41 10.29 -7.54
C VAL A 140 13.09 9.15 -8.30
N ARG A 141 13.07 7.93 -7.75
CA ARG A 141 13.59 6.75 -8.44
C ARG A 141 12.78 6.43 -9.70
N LEU A 142 11.46 6.37 -9.61
CA LEU A 142 10.57 6.08 -10.75
C LEU A 142 10.67 7.14 -11.84
N GLU A 143 10.86 8.42 -11.48
CA GLU A 143 11.07 9.48 -12.46
C GLU A 143 12.32 9.25 -13.32
N LYS A 144 13.41 8.72 -12.73
CA LYS A 144 14.62 8.35 -13.48
C LYS A 144 14.32 7.24 -14.48
N ILE A 145 13.64 6.18 -14.04
CA ILE A 145 13.26 5.04 -14.91
C ILE A 145 12.34 5.53 -16.03
N LEU A 146 11.35 6.36 -15.73
CA LEU A 146 10.44 6.94 -16.72
C LEU A 146 11.20 7.76 -17.78
N ASN A 147 12.24 8.50 -17.37
CA ASN A 147 13.07 9.26 -18.29
C ASN A 147 13.95 8.35 -19.18
N GLU A 148 14.42 7.22 -18.64
CA GLU A 148 15.13 6.19 -19.40
C GLU A 148 14.20 5.47 -20.40
N GLU A 149 13.00 5.08 -19.98
CA GLU A 149 11.96 4.49 -20.86
C GLU A 149 11.58 5.46 -21.99
N LYS A 150 11.34 6.73 -21.67
CA LYS A 150 11.08 7.77 -22.68
C LYS A 150 12.22 7.89 -23.69
N ARG A 151 13.47 7.81 -23.23
CA ARG A 151 14.65 7.84 -24.11
C ARG A 151 14.67 6.61 -25.02
N CYS A 152 14.49 5.41 -24.46
CA CYS A 152 14.42 4.17 -25.23
C CYS A 152 13.31 4.21 -26.30
N PHE A 153 12.12 4.65 -25.91
CA PHE A 153 10.99 4.81 -26.83
C PHE A 153 11.28 5.82 -27.96
N SER A 154 12.02 6.89 -27.66
CA SER A 154 12.45 7.87 -28.66
C SER A 154 13.41 7.27 -29.70
N GLU A 155 14.28 6.35 -29.28
CA GLU A 155 15.19 5.62 -30.17
C GLU A 155 14.45 4.61 -31.04
N VAL A 156 13.51 3.85 -30.45
CA VAL A 156 12.62 2.94 -31.18
C VAL A 156 11.80 3.71 -32.22
N LYS A 157 11.23 4.87 -31.85
CA LYS A 157 10.51 5.74 -32.78
C LYS A 157 11.40 6.25 -33.92
N ARG A 158 12.69 6.52 -33.66
CA ARG A 158 13.67 6.90 -34.69
C ARG A 158 13.96 5.74 -35.63
N LEU A 159 14.08 4.52 -35.09
CA LEU A 159 14.29 3.30 -35.88
C LEU A 159 13.07 2.99 -36.75
N LEU A 160 11.84 3.08 -36.21
CA LEU A 160 10.60 2.94 -36.98
C LEU A 160 10.53 3.91 -38.15
N LYS A 161 10.83 5.19 -37.93
CA LYS A 161 10.93 6.18 -39.01
C LYS A 161 11.96 5.81 -40.08
N CYS A 162 13.10 5.24 -39.67
CA CYS A 162 14.14 4.80 -40.59
C CYS A 162 13.68 3.58 -41.42
N VAL A 163 12.96 2.64 -40.80
CA VAL A 163 12.35 1.50 -41.49
C VAL A 163 11.29 1.98 -42.47
N ASP A 164 10.38 2.87 -42.06
CA ASP A 164 9.36 3.45 -42.93
C ASP A 164 9.99 4.16 -44.15
N GLN A 165 11.06 4.93 -43.92
CA GLN A 165 11.79 5.62 -44.99
C GLN A 165 12.45 4.63 -45.95
N LYS A 166 13.07 3.55 -45.45
CA LYS A 166 13.64 2.49 -46.28
C LYS A 166 12.59 1.68 -47.03
N MET A 167 11.43 1.43 -46.43
CA MET A 167 10.29 0.77 -47.09
C MET A 167 9.74 1.62 -48.25
N ALA A 168 9.72 2.95 -48.10
CA ALA A 168 9.36 3.88 -49.16
C ALA A 168 10.39 3.94 -50.31
N GLU A 169 11.64 3.57 -50.06
CA GLU A 169 12.70 3.48 -51.08
C GLU A 169 12.72 2.12 -51.80
N VAL A 170 12.23 1.05 -51.17
CA VAL A 170 12.22 -0.33 -51.71
C VAL A 170 10.95 -0.65 -52.50
N THR A 171 9.94 0.24 -52.50
CA THR A 171 8.73 0.08 -53.34
C THR A 171 9.04 0.46 -54.80
N PRO A 172 8.92 -0.45 -55.79
CA PRO A 172 9.25 -0.11 -57.17
C PRO A 172 8.23 0.85 -57.76
N ARG A 173 8.70 2.01 -58.27
CA ARG A 173 7.94 2.83 -59.23
C ARG A 173 7.86 2.06 -60.56
N HIS A 174 6.84 1.24 -60.76
CA HIS A 174 6.42 0.88 -62.11
C HIS A 174 5.60 2.04 -62.69
N ARG A 175 6.23 2.76 -63.61
CA ARG A 175 5.61 3.74 -64.50
C ARG A 175 5.03 2.96 -65.70
N PHE A 176 3.71 2.89 -65.81
CA PHE A 176 3.03 2.65 -67.08
C PHE A 176 2.13 3.86 -67.34
N SER A 177 2.53 4.66 -68.33
CA SER A 177 1.74 5.71 -68.95
C SER A 177 0.88 5.08 -70.03
N ASP A 178 -0.44 5.26 -69.98
CA ASP A 178 -1.21 6.00 -70.99
C ASP A 178 -2.72 5.79 -70.85
N GLU A 179 -3.47 6.84 -71.22
CA GLU A 179 -4.91 6.95 -71.44
C GLU A 179 -5.86 7.03 -70.22
N PHE A 180 -6.14 8.28 -69.84
CA PHE A 180 -7.32 8.67 -69.07
C PHE A 180 -8.61 8.46 -69.91
N GLY A 181 -9.44 7.50 -69.49
CA GLY A 181 -10.88 7.51 -69.71
C GLY A 181 -11.60 7.48 -68.35
N PRO A 182 -12.72 8.21 -68.16
CA PRO A 182 -13.38 8.27 -66.86
C PRO A 182 -14.14 6.96 -66.59
N LEU A 183 -13.69 6.18 -65.61
CA LEU A 183 -14.36 4.94 -65.21
C LEU A 183 -15.14 5.11 -63.89
N GLU A 184 -16.45 4.99 -64.10
CA GLU A 184 -17.59 4.76 -63.23
C GLU A 184 -17.35 4.12 -61.84
N LYS A 185 -18.22 4.54 -60.91
CA LYS A 185 -18.45 3.91 -59.60
C LYS A 185 -19.26 2.60 -59.74
N ARG A 186 -18.82 1.54 -59.03
CA ARG A 186 -19.56 0.46 -58.30
C ARG A 186 -18.88 -0.91 -58.45
N PRO A 187 -19.23 -1.95 -57.65
CA PRO A 187 -20.17 -2.00 -56.52
C PRO A 187 -19.61 -2.65 -55.25
N GLU A 188 -20.34 -2.44 -54.15
CA GLU A 188 -20.32 -3.28 -52.95
C GLU A 188 -20.80 -4.70 -53.30
N THR A 189 -20.11 -5.71 -52.79
CA THR A 189 -20.64 -7.06 -52.64
C THR A 189 -20.38 -7.55 -51.23
N GLU A 190 -21.45 -7.58 -50.45
CA GLU A 190 -21.61 -8.40 -49.25
C GLU A 190 -21.58 -9.90 -49.64
N ASP A 191 -20.88 -10.73 -48.88
CA ASP A 191 -21.48 -11.99 -48.41
C ASP A 191 -20.81 -12.49 -47.11
N LYS A 192 -21.53 -12.22 -46.01
CA LYS A 192 -21.86 -13.12 -44.89
C LYS A 192 -20.76 -14.03 -44.34
N GLY A 193 -20.26 -13.61 -43.19
CA GLY A 193 -19.56 -14.46 -42.22
C GLY A 193 -19.38 -13.78 -40.87
N GLU A 194 -20.35 -12.95 -40.46
CA GLU A 194 -20.35 -12.24 -39.18
C GLU A 194 -21.63 -12.60 -38.42
N GLU A 195 -21.59 -13.71 -37.69
CA GLU A 195 -22.43 -13.86 -36.51
C GLU A 195 -21.76 -14.85 -35.55
N ASN A 196 -21.62 -14.42 -34.29
CA ASN A 196 -20.98 -15.10 -33.16
C ASN A 196 -19.46 -14.99 -33.04
N ARG A 197 -18.98 -13.80 -32.62
CA ARG A 197 -18.12 -13.63 -31.42
C ARG A 197 -17.71 -12.16 -31.20
N GLU A 198 -18.66 -11.26 -31.06
CA GLU A 198 -18.40 -9.95 -30.43
C GLU A 198 -19.57 -9.57 -29.53
N LYS A 199 -19.54 -10.13 -28.32
CA LYS A 199 -20.16 -9.55 -27.13
C LYS A 199 -19.23 -9.83 -25.94
N GLU A 200 -18.03 -9.28 -26.00
CA GLU A 200 -17.41 -8.83 -24.75
C GLU A 200 -17.81 -7.37 -24.61
N GLU A 201 -18.72 -7.11 -23.66
CA GLU A 201 -19.04 -5.77 -23.22
C GLU A 201 -17.72 -5.09 -22.83
N LYS A 202 -17.32 -4.11 -23.64
CA LYS A 202 -16.28 -3.16 -23.29
C LYS A 202 -16.78 -2.34 -22.11
N MET A 203 -16.62 -2.88 -20.90
CA MET A 203 -16.83 -2.16 -19.66
C MET A 203 -15.79 -1.04 -19.61
N GLU A 204 -16.23 0.16 -19.91
CA GLU A 204 -15.48 1.40 -19.77
C GLU A 204 -15.13 1.55 -18.28
N ARG A 205 -13.93 1.09 -17.89
CA ARG A 205 -13.41 1.30 -16.53
C ARG A 205 -13.16 2.79 -16.34
N GLN A 206 -14.13 3.50 -15.79
CA GLN A 206 -13.90 4.81 -15.22
C GLN A 206 -12.89 4.67 -14.07
N PRO A 207 -11.82 5.50 -14.00
CA PRO A 207 -10.91 5.47 -12.87
C PRO A 207 -11.69 5.83 -11.59
N LEU A 208 -11.61 4.96 -10.56
CA LEU A 208 -12.23 5.22 -9.26
C LEU A 208 -11.86 6.62 -8.77
N SER A 209 -12.85 7.38 -8.31
CA SER A 209 -12.60 8.64 -7.61
C SER A 209 -11.75 8.41 -6.36
N ASP A 210 -11.09 9.46 -5.86
CA ASP A 210 -10.26 9.35 -4.65
C ASP A 210 -11.06 8.89 -3.43
N GLU A 211 -12.35 9.24 -3.34
CA GLU A 211 -13.25 8.76 -2.29
C GLU A 211 -13.60 7.27 -2.45
N GLU A 212 -13.91 6.80 -3.66
CA GLU A 212 -14.20 5.38 -3.92
C GLU A 212 -12.97 4.50 -3.69
N TYR A 213 -11.78 4.99 -4.06
CA TYR A 213 -10.53 4.26 -3.84
C TYR A 213 -10.19 4.17 -2.34
N LEU A 214 -10.44 5.23 -1.58
CA LEU A 214 -10.31 5.21 -0.12
C LEU A 214 -11.34 4.29 0.52
N ALA A 215 -12.59 4.29 0.05
CA ALA A 215 -13.62 3.36 0.51
C ALA A 215 -13.25 1.90 0.21
N TRP A 216 -12.70 1.64 -0.98
CA TRP A 216 -12.18 0.33 -1.37
C TRP A 216 -10.97 -0.07 -0.51
N LEU A 217 -10.00 0.81 -0.27
CA LEU A 217 -8.88 0.54 0.65
C LEU A 217 -9.35 0.24 2.07
N ILE A 218 -10.41 0.93 2.53
CA ILE A 218 -11.05 0.66 3.80
C ILE A 218 -11.70 -0.73 3.77
N GLU A 219 -12.40 -1.11 2.71
CA GLU A 219 -13.01 -2.44 2.54
C GLU A 219 -12.01 -3.58 2.41
N GLU A 220 -10.90 -3.39 1.71
CA GLU A 220 -9.79 -4.35 1.64
C GLU A 220 -9.10 -4.50 3.01
N SER A 221 -9.19 -3.47 3.87
CA SER A 221 -8.69 -3.51 5.25
C SER A 221 -9.71 -3.99 6.28
N LYS A 222 -10.96 -4.31 5.90
CA LYS A 222 -12.06 -4.66 6.82
C LYS A 222 -11.97 -6.05 7.44
N ASP A 223 -10.97 -6.87 7.14
CA ASP A 223 -10.86 -8.21 7.73
C ASP A 223 -10.38 -8.24 9.19
N GLU A 224 -10.19 -7.11 9.87
CA GLU A 224 -9.81 -7.11 11.30
C GLU A 224 -10.52 -6.00 12.10
N ASP A 225 -11.03 -6.39 13.27
CA ASP A 225 -11.51 -5.58 14.41
C ASP A 225 -13.00 -5.17 14.48
N GLU A 226 -13.86 -6.14 14.80
CA GLU A 226 -14.87 -6.08 15.89
C GLU A 226 -15.26 -7.55 16.25
N PRO A 227 -15.41 -7.95 17.55
CA PRO A 227 -16.29 -7.25 18.49
C PRO A 227 -15.81 -7.15 19.97
N GLN A 228 -16.39 -6.17 20.71
CA GLN A 228 -16.65 -6.16 22.17
C GLN A 228 -15.48 -6.14 23.19
N ILE A 229 -14.90 -4.96 23.47
CA ILE A 229 -13.97 -4.72 24.60
C ILE A 229 -14.58 -3.75 25.65
N VAL A 230 -15.85 -3.94 26.03
CA VAL A 230 -16.47 -3.11 27.11
C VAL A 230 -16.97 -3.93 28.31
N VAL A 231 -16.98 -5.27 28.24
CA VAL A 231 -17.55 -6.09 29.34
C VAL A 231 -16.49 -6.83 30.20
N LEU A 232 -15.23 -6.91 29.79
CA LEU A 232 -14.22 -7.72 30.50
C LEU A 232 -13.22 -6.91 31.36
N MET A 233 -13.69 -5.89 32.09
CA MET A 233 -12.93 -5.29 33.21
C MET A 233 -13.50 -5.62 34.60
N CYS A 234 -14.56 -6.42 34.70
CA CYS A 234 -15.22 -6.74 35.98
C CYS A 234 -15.04 -8.19 36.49
N LEU A 235 -14.18 -9.02 35.88
CA LEU A 235 -13.98 -10.41 36.36
C LEU A 235 -12.51 -10.80 36.58
N VAL A 236 -11.69 -9.89 37.11
CA VAL A 236 -10.41 -10.27 37.73
C VAL A 236 -10.68 -10.67 39.18
N SER A 237 -11.12 -11.91 39.41
CA SER A 237 -11.05 -12.53 40.76
C SER A 237 -11.15 -14.06 40.82
N VAL A 238 -11.22 -14.81 39.72
CA VAL A 238 -11.14 -16.29 39.80
C VAL A 238 -10.42 -16.88 38.59
N ALA A 239 -9.59 -17.91 38.84
CA ALA A 239 -8.89 -18.79 37.90
C ALA A 239 -7.44 -18.41 37.53
N SER A 240 -6.54 -18.63 38.48
CA SER A 240 -5.19 -19.14 38.20
C SER A 240 -5.28 -20.52 37.52
N ALA A 241 -5.46 -20.52 36.19
CA ALA A 241 -5.14 -21.57 35.22
C ALA A 241 -5.91 -21.27 33.91
N LEU A 242 -5.42 -20.32 33.11
CA LEU A 242 -5.88 -20.18 31.73
C LEU A 242 -4.80 -20.76 30.80
N PRO A 243 -5.10 -21.74 29.96
CA PRO A 243 -4.20 -22.16 28.89
C PRO A 243 -3.99 -20.97 27.94
N PHE A 244 -2.82 -20.93 27.30
CA PHE A 244 -2.41 -19.96 26.28
C PHE A 244 -3.61 -19.37 25.52
N ILE A 245 -4.00 -18.15 25.89
CA ILE A 245 -5.03 -17.40 25.18
C ILE A 245 -4.34 -16.95 23.89
N GLY A 246 -4.70 -17.55 22.77
CA GLY A 246 -4.13 -17.28 21.45
C GLY A 246 -4.51 -18.39 20.48
N THR A 247 -4.82 -18.04 19.24
CA THR A 247 -5.07 -19.03 18.18
C THR A 247 -3.74 -19.42 17.54
N VAL A 248 -3.61 -20.68 17.12
CA VAL A 248 -2.49 -21.07 16.26
C VAL A 248 -2.81 -20.59 14.86
N GLN A 249 -1.88 -19.87 14.27
CA GLN A 249 -1.98 -19.37 12.90
C GLN A 249 -0.74 -19.79 12.12
N SER A 250 -0.89 -19.91 10.81
CA SER A 250 0.18 -20.35 9.91
C SER A 250 0.21 -19.53 8.63
N VAL A 251 1.38 -19.52 8.00
CA VAL A 251 1.63 -18.85 6.73
C VAL A 251 2.56 -19.70 5.88
N ALA A 252 2.35 -19.69 4.56
CA ALA A 252 3.28 -20.24 3.59
C ALA A 252 3.57 -19.22 2.50
N VAL A 253 4.79 -19.26 1.98
CA VAL A 253 5.26 -18.36 0.94
C VAL A 253 6.22 -19.07 -0.02
N THR A 254 6.12 -18.71 -1.29
CA THR A 254 7.00 -19.18 -2.37
C THR A 254 7.50 -17.99 -3.20
N GLY A 255 8.55 -18.21 -3.98
CA GLY A 255 9.03 -17.24 -4.93
C GLY A 255 10.24 -17.72 -5.73
N HIS A 256 10.62 -16.94 -6.73
CA HIS A 256 11.76 -17.21 -7.62
C HIS A 256 12.67 -16.00 -7.66
N LEU A 257 13.95 -16.18 -7.32
CA LEU A 257 14.94 -15.11 -7.31
C LEU A 257 15.86 -15.22 -8.52
N THR A 258 16.09 -14.10 -9.21
CA THR A 258 17.05 -14.00 -10.30
C THR A 258 18.08 -12.91 -10.03
N CYS A 259 19.25 -13.02 -10.66
CA CYS A 259 20.30 -12.00 -10.64
C CYS A 259 20.84 -11.84 -12.05
N ASN A 260 20.66 -10.66 -12.64
CA ASN A 260 21.05 -10.37 -14.02
C ASN A 260 20.49 -11.39 -15.04
N GLY A 261 19.22 -11.77 -14.87
CA GLY A 261 18.52 -12.71 -15.77
C GLY A 261 18.91 -14.17 -15.61
N LYS A 262 19.69 -14.53 -14.59
CA LYS A 262 20.00 -15.92 -14.24
C LYS A 262 19.37 -16.30 -12.90
N PRO A 263 18.98 -17.56 -12.69
CA PRO A 263 18.58 -18.06 -11.38
C PRO A 263 19.58 -17.70 -10.29
N ALA A 264 19.12 -17.11 -9.20
CA ALA A 264 19.94 -16.77 -8.05
C ALA A 264 19.93 -17.93 -7.05
N GLU A 265 20.83 -18.89 -7.24
CA GLU A 265 21.01 -20.05 -6.37
C GLU A 265 21.67 -19.67 -5.04
N ASN A 266 21.33 -20.41 -3.98
CA ASN A 266 21.95 -20.32 -2.66
C ASN A 266 21.85 -18.92 -2.01
N VAL A 267 20.76 -18.22 -2.28
CA VAL A 267 20.39 -16.96 -1.61
C VAL A 267 19.67 -17.30 -0.32
N LYS A 268 20.11 -16.73 0.80
CA LYS A 268 19.49 -16.95 2.12
C LYS A 268 18.16 -16.21 2.19
N VAL A 269 17.10 -16.91 2.58
CA VAL A 269 15.75 -16.39 2.73
C VAL A 269 15.23 -16.78 4.12
N LYS A 270 14.64 -15.83 4.85
CA LYS A 270 14.12 -16.05 6.20
C LYS A 270 12.69 -15.54 6.33
N LEU A 271 11.81 -16.38 6.85
CA LEU A 271 10.44 -16.04 7.21
C LEU A 271 10.42 -15.60 8.68
N TYR A 272 9.90 -14.40 8.92
CA TYR A 272 9.78 -13.81 10.24
C TYR A 272 8.35 -13.44 10.56
N GLU A 273 8.03 -13.49 11.85
CA GLU A 273 6.89 -12.78 12.43
C GLU A 273 7.37 -11.47 13.05
N LYS A 274 6.73 -10.35 12.70
CA LYS A 274 7.08 -9.05 13.26
C LYS A 274 6.64 -8.96 14.72
N GLU A 275 7.56 -8.49 15.56
CA GLU A 275 7.33 -8.37 17.00
C GLU A 275 7.72 -6.98 17.50
N VAL A 276 7.25 -6.59 18.68
CA VAL A 276 7.53 -5.26 19.24
C VAL A 276 9.01 -5.05 19.55
N LEU A 277 9.70 -6.12 19.98
CA LEU A 277 11.11 -6.06 20.39
C LEU A 277 12.05 -6.69 19.37
N LEU A 278 11.85 -7.96 19.06
CA LEU A 278 12.70 -8.73 18.16
C LEU A 278 11.83 -9.68 17.35
N ASP A 279 11.89 -9.55 16.02
CA ASP A 279 11.15 -10.40 15.11
C ASP A 279 11.46 -11.88 15.39
N LYS A 280 10.40 -12.69 15.43
CA LYS A 280 10.52 -14.12 15.67
C LYS A 280 10.78 -14.83 14.36
N LEU A 281 11.89 -15.58 14.27
CA LEU A 281 12.16 -16.44 13.11
C LEU A 281 11.15 -17.60 13.09
N LEU A 282 10.50 -17.80 11.95
CA LEU A 282 9.58 -18.91 11.70
C LEU A 282 10.22 -20.01 10.85
N ASP A 283 10.95 -19.63 9.80
CA ASP A 283 11.66 -20.56 8.91
C ASP A 283 12.89 -19.88 8.26
N GLU A 284 13.89 -20.68 7.88
CA GLU A 284 15.11 -20.22 7.20
C GLU A 284 15.53 -21.25 6.15
N LYS A 285 15.71 -20.79 4.91
CA LYS A 285 16.12 -21.63 3.78
C LYS A 285 17.06 -20.90 2.83
N PHE A 286 17.58 -21.65 1.86
CA PHE A 286 18.31 -21.13 0.72
C PHE A 286 17.55 -21.44 -0.56
N THR A 287 17.63 -20.54 -1.55
CA THR A 287 17.09 -20.82 -2.88
C THR A 287 17.81 -21.99 -3.53
N ASP A 288 17.07 -22.78 -4.30
CA ASP A 288 17.59 -23.93 -5.01
C ASP A 288 18.38 -23.54 -6.29
N SER A 289 18.85 -24.55 -7.04
CA SER A 289 19.56 -24.36 -8.32
C SER A 289 18.77 -23.62 -9.41
N LYS A 290 17.45 -23.53 -9.27
CA LYS A 290 16.56 -22.76 -10.13
C LYS A 290 16.21 -21.41 -9.52
N GLY A 291 16.81 -21.02 -8.40
CA GLY A 291 16.53 -19.77 -7.72
C GLY A 291 15.20 -19.76 -6.96
N SER A 292 14.52 -20.90 -6.85
CA SER A 292 13.21 -21.01 -6.21
C SER A 292 13.33 -21.28 -4.71
N PHE A 293 12.35 -20.81 -3.92
CA PHE A 293 12.22 -21.14 -2.50
C PHE A 293 10.74 -21.34 -2.14
N GLU A 294 10.49 -22.20 -1.16
CA GLU A 294 9.18 -22.40 -0.54
C GLU A 294 9.39 -22.58 0.97
N MET A 295 8.67 -21.84 1.80
CA MET A 295 8.80 -21.84 3.25
C MET A 295 7.47 -21.63 3.94
N SER A 296 7.36 -22.15 5.16
CA SER A 296 6.14 -22.05 5.95
C SER A 296 6.46 -22.05 7.44
N GLY A 297 5.56 -21.49 8.23
CA GLY A 297 5.70 -21.47 9.67
C GLY A 297 4.39 -21.18 10.36
N SER A 298 4.36 -21.46 11.66
CA SER A 298 3.19 -21.23 12.50
C SER A 298 3.58 -20.64 13.84
N LYS A 299 2.61 -19.95 14.46
CA LYS A 299 2.78 -19.31 15.75
C LYS A 299 1.43 -19.23 16.47
N THR A 300 1.46 -19.42 17.78
CA THR A 300 0.32 -19.10 18.65
C THR A 300 0.35 -17.63 19.01
N GLU A 301 -0.69 -16.90 18.65
CA GLU A 301 -0.80 -15.44 18.79
C GLU A 301 -2.24 -15.03 19.15
N LEU A 302 -2.37 -13.93 19.88
CA LEU A 302 -3.69 -13.37 20.23
C LEU A 302 -4.31 -12.60 19.06
N THR A 303 -3.46 -11.98 18.25
CA THR A 303 -3.82 -11.18 17.08
C THR A 303 -3.36 -11.87 15.81
N THR A 304 -3.83 -11.43 14.65
CA THR A 304 -3.35 -11.99 13.38
C THR A 304 -1.87 -11.71 13.19
N ILE A 305 -1.08 -12.76 12.93
CA ILE A 305 0.37 -12.66 12.72
C ILE A 305 0.70 -11.65 11.61
N ASP A 306 1.83 -10.95 11.74
CA ASP A 306 2.43 -9.99 10.80
C ASP A 306 3.67 -10.57 10.07
N PRO A 307 3.50 -11.58 9.19
CA PRO A 307 4.63 -12.28 8.59
C PRO A 307 5.35 -11.48 7.50
N LYS A 308 6.66 -11.71 7.36
CA LYS A 308 7.51 -11.13 6.31
C LYS A 308 8.65 -12.04 5.91
N VAL A 309 9.09 -11.93 4.67
CA VAL A 309 10.25 -12.62 4.11
C VAL A 309 11.41 -11.64 4.00
N ASN A 310 12.57 -12.00 4.57
CA ASN A 310 13.82 -11.29 4.39
C ASN A 310 14.73 -12.08 3.45
N ILE A 311 15.16 -11.46 2.36
CA ILE A 311 16.04 -12.03 1.34
C ILE A 311 17.42 -11.38 1.48
N TYR A 312 18.46 -12.19 1.65
CA TYR A 312 19.83 -11.73 1.87
C TYR A 312 20.73 -12.13 0.71
N HIS A 313 21.22 -11.15 -0.07
CA HIS A 313 21.95 -11.42 -1.31
C HIS A 313 23.20 -10.56 -1.50
N LYS A 314 24.04 -10.99 -2.44
CA LYS A 314 25.22 -10.26 -2.93
C LYS A 314 25.17 -9.96 -4.43
N CYS A 315 24.00 -10.10 -5.08
CA CYS A 315 23.85 -9.73 -6.49
C CYS A 315 24.29 -8.28 -6.71
N ASN A 316 25.25 -8.07 -7.61
CA ASN A 316 25.88 -6.77 -7.92
C ASN A 316 26.35 -6.00 -6.66
N TYR A 317 26.82 -6.71 -5.63
CA TYR A 317 27.22 -6.12 -4.36
C TYR A 317 28.44 -6.80 -3.74
N ASP A 318 29.56 -6.08 -3.70
CA ASP A 318 30.86 -6.58 -3.20
C ASP A 318 31.13 -6.22 -1.72
N GLY A 319 30.10 -5.78 -1.00
CA GLY A 319 30.23 -5.47 0.43
C GLY A 319 30.53 -6.71 1.28
N ILE A 320 31.14 -6.46 2.45
CA ILE A 320 31.44 -7.53 3.43
C ILE A 320 30.15 -8.21 3.90
N CYS A 321 29.09 -7.42 4.05
CA CYS A 321 27.76 -7.85 4.50
C CYS A 321 26.85 -8.25 3.33
N TYR A 322 25.55 -8.36 3.57
CA TYR A 322 24.54 -8.70 2.56
C TYR A 322 23.55 -7.57 2.38
N LYS A 323 23.07 -7.38 1.14
CA LYS A 323 21.86 -6.59 0.92
C LYS A 323 20.66 -7.39 1.45
N LYS A 324 19.74 -6.70 2.10
CA LYS A 324 18.51 -7.26 2.67
C LYS A 324 17.30 -6.58 2.05
N ILE A 325 16.44 -7.39 1.43
CA ILE A 325 15.12 -6.99 0.95
C ILE A 325 14.09 -7.61 1.89
N SER A 326 13.09 -6.83 2.31
CA SER A 326 12.00 -7.31 3.17
C SER A 326 10.67 -7.22 2.43
N VAL A 327 10.02 -8.36 2.21
CA VAL A 327 8.70 -8.47 1.58
C VAL A 327 7.68 -8.85 2.64
N LYS A 328 6.69 -8.01 2.90
CA LYS A 328 5.59 -8.36 3.82
C LYS A 328 4.66 -9.37 3.15
N ILE A 329 4.21 -10.37 3.90
CA ILE A 329 3.18 -11.29 3.44
C ILE A 329 1.82 -10.72 3.87
N PRO A 330 0.86 -10.54 2.96
CA PRO A 330 -0.46 -10.02 3.32
C PRO A 330 -1.21 -10.93 4.29
N LYS A 331 -1.93 -10.33 5.25
CA LYS A 331 -2.63 -11.06 6.31
C LYS A 331 -3.70 -12.03 5.81
N ASN A 332 -4.29 -11.78 4.63
CA ASN A 332 -5.28 -12.69 4.03
C ASN A 332 -4.68 -14.04 3.53
N PHE A 333 -3.35 -14.18 3.55
CA PHE A 333 -2.63 -15.45 3.36
C PHE A 333 -2.27 -16.14 4.68
N VAL A 334 -2.56 -15.52 5.82
CA VAL A 334 -2.51 -16.17 7.13
C VAL A 334 -3.75 -17.03 7.28
N THR A 335 -3.57 -18.24 7.80
CA THR A 335 -4.66 -19.19 8.00
C THR A 335 -4.64 -19.77 9.40
N ASP A 336 -5.81 -20.06 9.95
CA ASP A 336 -5.92 -20.72 11.26
C ASP A 336 -5.39 -22.17 11.21
N GLY A 337 -4.71 -22.56 12.27
CA GLY A 337 -4.10 -23.88 12.45
C GLY A 337 -2.59 -23.91 12.18
N GLU A 338 -1.97 -25.05 12.47
CA GLU A 338 -0.52 -25.25 12.32
C GLU A 338 -0.06 -25.34 10.86
N THR A 339 -0.95 -25.77 9.97
CA THR A 339 -0.64 -26.01 8.56
C THR A 339 -1.32 -24.96 7.69
N PRO A 340 -0.56 -24.23 6.86
CA PRO A 340 -1.13 -23.18 6.02
C PRO A 340 -2.04 -23.76 4.95
N ALA A 341 -3.24 -23.20 4.80
CA ALA A 341 -4.20 -23.61 3.78
C ALA A 341 -4.03 -22.87 2.44
N LYS A 342 -3.24 -21.79 2.43
CA LYS A 342 -2.93 -20.98 1.26
C LYS A 342 -1.44 -20.67 1.25
N VAL A 343 -0.90 -20.43 0.05
CA VAL A 343 0.49 -20.05 -0.17
C VAL A 343 0.51 -18.69 -0.86
N PHE A 344 1.27 -17.75 -0.30
CA PHE A 344 1.54 -16.48 -0.94
C PHE A 344 2.68 -16.63 -1.94
N ASP A 345 2.47 -16.27 -3.21
CA ASP A 345 3.54 -16.27 -4.21
C ASP A 345 4.07 -14.85 -4.38
N ILE A 346 5.34 -14.63 -4.02
CA ILE A 346 6.03 -13.35 -4.21
C ILE A 346 6.31 -13.08 -5.70
N GLY A 347 6.24 -14.11 -6.55
CA GLY A 347 6.57 -14.04 -7.97
C GLY A 347 8.06 -14.11 -8.24
N GLU A 348 8.48 -13.56 -9.38
CA GLU A 348 9.90 -13.48 -9.76
C GLU A 348 10.52 -12.14 -9.32
N LEU A 349 11.60 -12.20 -8.54
CA LEU A 349 12.31 -11.03 -8.05
C LEU A 349 13.74 -10.97 -8.60
N ASN A 350 14.03 -9.97 -9.44
CA ASN A 350 15.37 -9.73 -9.95
C ASN A 350 16.23 -8.91 -8.98
N LEU A 351 17.10 -9.59 -8.23
CA LEU A 351 18.00 -9.04 -7.21
C LEU A 351 19.04 -8.05 -7.74
N ALA A 352 19.18 -7.90 -9.05
CA ALA A 352 20.02 -6.86 -9.66
C ALA A 352 19.36 -5.47 -9.64
N GLY A 353 18.04 -5.41 -9.39
CA GLY A 353 17.29 -4.17 -9.25
C GLY A 353 17.59 -3.42 -7.95
N SER A 354 16.98 -2.26 -7.79
CA SER A 354 16.91 -1.56 -6.51
C SER A 354 15.53 -1.80 -5.90
N PHE A 355 15.44 -1.91 -4.58
CA PHE A 355 14.18 -2.14 -3.87
C PHE A 355 14.01 -1.09 -2.79
N SER A 356 12.80 -0.55 -2.66
CA SER A 356 12.46 0.36 -1.57
C SER A 356 12.60 -0.37 -0.23
N GLY A 357 13.19 0.30 0.77
CA GLY A 357 13.49 -0.32 2.06
C GLY A 357 14.65 -1.34 2.04
N GLU A 358 15.41 -1.45 0.95
CA GLU A 358 16.64 -2.24 0.93
C GLU A 358 17.62 -1.71 1.99
N SER A 359 18.16 -2.61 2.80
CA SER A 359 19.15 -2.28 3.83
C SER A 359 20.36 -3.21 3.70
N THR A 360 21.40 -2.95 4.49
CA THR A 360 22.56 -3.84 4.59
C THR A 360 22.55 -4.53 5.95
N ASP A 361 22.72 -5.85 5.96
CA ASP A 361 22.71 -6.68 7.16
C ASP A 361 23.98 -7.54 7.27
N CYS A 362 24.68 -7.40 8.38
CA CYS A 362 25.96 -8.07 8.67
C CYS A 362 25.83 -9.21 9.69
N LEU A 363 24.65 -9.40 10.30
CA LEU A 363 24.43 -10.31 11.43
C LEU A 363 23.38 -11.39 11.10
N ASN A 364 23.16 -11.66 9.80
CA ASN A 364 22.11 -12.55 9.31
C ASN A 364 22.40 -14.04 9.44
#